data_AF-A0A3N9TUJ3-F1
#
_entry.id   AF-A0A3N9TUJ3-F1
#
_cell.length_a   1.000
_cell.length_b   1.000
_cell.length_c   1.000
_cell.angle_alpha   90.00
_cell.angle_beta   90.00
_cell.angle_gamma   90.00
#
_symmetry.space_group_name_H-M   'P 1'
#
loop_
_entity.id
_entity.type
_entity.pdbx_description
1 polymer ?
#
loop_
_entity_poly.entity_id
_entity_poly.type
_entity_poly.pdbx_seq_one_letter_code
_entity_poly.pdbx_strand_id
1 'polypeptide(L)'
;MIWQIVVIAIGVGLFVLGLFYSKSWHKNWQDGGGPDFDGWDSFFISIVFGAVIIVIAILPWYVMKSLLITGGLTLVYCAIWVFSF
;
A
#
# COMPACT_ATOMS: atom_id res chain seq x y z
N MET A 1 15.90 10.15 13.72
CA MET A 1 16.40 10.45 12.35
C MET A 1 16.31 9.27 11.38
N ILE A 2 16.88 8.09 11.65
CA ILE A 2 16.80 6.93 10.72
C ILE A 2 15.35 6.53 10.37
N TRP A 3 14.46 6.47 11.36
CA TRP A 3 13.06 6.10 11.17
C TRP A 3 12.27 7.11 10.33
N GLN A 4 12.60 8.40 10.44
CA GLN A 4 12.00 9.44 9.61
C GLN A 4 12.29 9.21 8.13
N ILE A 5 13.54 8.89 7.79
CA ILE A 5 13.97 8.60 6.41
C ILE A 5 13.24 7.36 5.88
N VAL A 6 13.12 6.31 6.70
CA VAL A 6 12.40 5.08 6.33
C VAL A 6 10.92 5.39 6.03
N VAL A 7 10.23 6.16 6.88
CA VAL A 7 8.82 6.49 6.67
C VAL A 7 8.63 7.40 5.45
N ILE A 8 9.53 8.36 5.22
CA ILE A 8 9.52 9.20 4.01
C ILE A 8 9.70 8.32 2.77
N ALA A 9 10.66 7.40 2.77
CA ALA A 9 10.90 6.49 1.65
C ALA A 9 9.68 5.62 1.34
N ILE A 10 9.00 5.10 2.37
CA ILE A 10 7.75 4.35 2.22
C ILE A 10 6.64 5.24 1.67
N GLY A 11 6.48 6.46 2.20
CA GLY A 11 5.47 7.41 1.75
C GLY A 11 5.65 7.83 0.29
N VAL A 12 6.88 8.13 -0.13
CA VAL A 12 7.23 8.43 -1.53
C VAL A 12 6.98 7.19 -2.40
N GLY A 13 7.38 6.01 -1.95
CA GLY A 13 7.12 4.75 -2.66
C GLY A 13 5.63 4.51 -2.91
N LEU A 14 4.79 4.67 -1.89
CA LEU A 14 3.33 4.54 -2.00
C LEU A 14 2.71 5.59 -2.93
N PHE A 15 3.19 6.84 -2.86
CA PHE A 15 2.74 7.91 -3.74
C PHE A 15 3.04 7.59 -5.21
N VAL A 16 4.28 7.21 -5.50
CA VAL A 16 4.71 6.81 -6.85
C VAL A 16 3.91 5.60 -7.34
N LEU A 17 3.73 4.59 -6.48
CA LEU A 17 2.89 3.43 -6.80
C LEU A 17 1.46 3.86 -7.13
N GLY A 18 0.88 4.79 -6.37
CA GLY A 18 -0.44 5.37 -6.63
C GLY A 18 -0.53 6.09 -7.98
N LEU A 19 0.50 6.83 -8.39
CA LEU A 19 0.53 7.51 -9.70
C LEU A 19 0.47 6.50 -10.85
N PHE A 20 1.31 5.45 -10.78
CA PHE A 20 1.39 4.38 -11.77
C PHE A 20 0.31 3.30 -11.61
N TYR A 21 -0.54 3.40 -10.57
CA TYR A 21 -1.66 2.48 -10.35
C TYR A 21 -2.71 2.64 -11.45
N SER A 22 -2.69 1.74 -12.44
CA SER A 22 -3.57 1.76 -13.60
C SER A 22 -4.81 0.87 -13.39
N LYS A 23 -5.89 1.18 -14.11
CA LYS A 23 -7.14 0.39 -14.05
C LYS A 23 -6.93 -1.06 -14.51
N SER A 24 -6.06 -1.27 -15.51
CA SER A 24 -5.66 -2.60 -15.99
C SER A 24 -4.94 -3.39 -14.90
N TRP A 25 -4.00 -2.76 -14.19
CA TRP A 25 -3.28 -3.41 -13.11
C TRP A 25 -4.20 -3.79 -11.94
N HIS A 26 -5.12 -2.91 -11.54
CA HIS A 26 -6.14 -3.20 -10.52
C HIS A 26 -7.06 -4.36 -10.92
N LYS A 27 -7.51 -4.39 -12.18
CA LYS A 27 -8.34 -5.48 -12.69
C LYS A 27 -7.57 -6.80 -12.71
N ASN A 28 -6.31 -6.82 -13.14
CA ASN A 28 -5.49 -8.03 -13.11
C ASN A 28 -5.28 -8.58 -11.69
N TRP A 29 -5.24 -7.70 -10.67
CA TRP A 29 -5.20 -8.12 -9.27
C TRP A 29 -6.52 -8.71 -8.78
N GLN A 30 -7.66 -8.22 -9.28
CA GLN A 30 -8.98 -8.75 -8.96
C GLN A 30 -9.24 -10.10 -9.68
N ASP A 31 -8.86 -10.19 -10.94
CA ASP A 31 -9.14 -11.34 -11.81
C ASP A 31 -8.08 -12.46 -11.69
N GLY A 32 -6.83 -12.11 -11.41
CA GLY A 32 -5.70 -13.04 -11.41
C GLY A 32 -5.59 -13.90 -10.15
N GLY A 33 -6.39 -13.61 -9.12
CA GLY A 33 -6.18 -14.14 -7.78
C GLY A 33 -4.93 -13.52 -7.15
N GLY A 34 -5.01 -13.15 -5.87
CA GLY A 34 -3.82 -12.74 -5.12
C GLY A 34 -2.76 -13.86 -5.13
N PRO A 35 -1.50 -13.55 -4.76
CA PRO A 35 -0.44 -14.55 -4.69
C PRO A 35 -0.85 -15.80 -3.90
N ASP A 36 -0.49 -16.98 -4.39
CA ASP A 36 -0.78 -18.26 -3.71
C ASP A 36 0.01 -18.34 -2.40
N PHE A 37 -0.70 -18.46 -1.28
CA PHE A 37 -0.11 -18.33 0.07
C PHE A 37 0.23 -19.67 0.73
N ASP A 38 0.14 -20.77 -0.02
CA ASP A 38 0.27 -22.15 0.49
C ASP A 38 1.66 -22.48 1.08
N GLY A 39 2.64 -21.56 0.96
CA GLY A 39 4.00 -21.71 1.51
C GLY A 39 4.44 -20.67 2.54
N TRP A 40 3.57 -19.75 2.99
CA TRP A 40 3.95 -18.72 3.97
C TRP A 40 3.64 -19.17 5.40
N ASP A 41 4.65 -19.73 6.07
CA ASP A 41 4.61 -20.29 7.44
C ASP A 41 4.37 -19.25 8.56
N SER A 42 4.07 -18.00 8.20
CA SER A 42 3.95 -16.87 9.13
C SER A 42 2.50 -16.39 9.20
N PHE A 43 1.73 -16.94 10.15
CA PHE A 43 0.31 -16.59 10.39
C PHE A 43 0.03 -15.08 10.34
N PHE A 44 0.88 -14.26 10.97
CA PHE A 44 0.75 -12.80 10.97
C PHE A 44 0.89 -12.17 9.58
N ILE A 45 1.79 -12.70 8.76
CA ILE A 45 2.03 -12.16 7.42
C ILE A 45 0.84 -12.53 6.51
N SER A 46 0.32 -13.76 6.61
CA SER A 46 -0.87 -14.19 5.87
C SER A 46 -2.10 -13.36 6.21
N ILE A 47 -2.28 -12.95 7.48
CA ILE A 47 -3.36 -12.04 7.88
C ILE A 47 -3.20 -10.65 7.27
N VAL A 48 -2.02 -10.04 7.38
CA VAL A 48 -1.77 -8.69 6.87
C VAL A 48 -1.96 -8.64 5.35
N PHE A 49 -1.39 -9.60 4.63
CA PHE A 49 -1.54 -9.68 3.18
C PHE A 49 -2.98 -10.04 2.75
N GLY A 50 -3.65 -10.92 3.49
CA GLY A 50 -5.06 -11.24 3.27
C GLY A 50 -5.96 -10.01 3.42
N ALA A 51 -5.74 -9.20 4.45
CA ALA A 51 -6.47 -7.94 4.64
C ALA A 51 -6.25 -6.97 3.46
N VAL A 52 -5.01 -6.84 2.98
CA VAL A 52 -4.69 -5.99 1.81
C VAL A 52 -5.41 -6.49 0.55
N ILE A 53 -5.47 -7.79 0.32
CA ILE A 53 -6.16 -8.37 -0.84
C ILE A 53 -7.66 -8.16 -0.75
N ILE A 54 -8.26 -8.37 0.43
CA ILE A 54 -9.70 -8.11 0.66
C ILE A 54 -10.02 -6.64 0.36
N VAL A 55 -9.17 -5.72 0.81
CA VAL A 55 -9.31 -4.29 0.55
C VAL A 55 -9.24 -3.98 -0.94
N ILE A 56 -8.28 -4.57 -1.67
CA ILE A 56 -8.17 -4.41 -3.14
C ILE A 56 -9.36 -5.02 -3.89
N ALA A 57 -9.90 -6.14 -3.40
CA ALA A 57 -11.03 -6.84 -4.00
C ALA A 57 -12.35 -6.07 -3.86
N ILE A 58 -12.54 -5.36 -2.74
CA ILE A 58 -13.78 -4.64 -2.44
C ILE A 58 -13.74 -3.19 -2.96
N LEU A 59 -12.58 -2.53 -2.90
CA LEU A 59 -12.50 -1.11 -3.21
C LEU A 59 -12.45 -0.85 -4.73
N PRO A 60 -13.25 0.10 -5.25
CA PRO A 60 -13.13 0.54 -6.63
C PRO A 60 -11.74 1.11 -6.93
N TRP A 61 -11.25 0.91 -8.16
CA TRP A 61 -9.93 1.38 -8.61
C TRP A 61 -9.59 2.82 -8.20
N TYR A 62 -10.53 3.75 -8.36
CA TYR A 62 -10.28 5.17 -8.06
C TYR A 62 -10.12 5.43 -6.56
N VAL A 63 -10.75 4.62 -5.69
CA VAL A 63 -10.59 4.69 -4.23
C VAL A 63 -9.25 4.12 -3.82
N MET A 64 -8.83 2.99 -4.40
CA MET A 64 -7.47 2.46 -4.17
C MET A 64 -6.41 3.43 -4.63
N LYS A 65 -6.58 4.02 -5.82
CA LYS A 65 -5.66 5.01 -6.36
C LYS A 65 -5.58 6.25 -5.47
N SER A 66 -6.71 6.77 -5.00
CA SER A 66 -6.70 7.92 -4.10
C SER A 66 -6.02 7.57 -2.77
N LEU A 67 -6.32 6.42 -2.15
CA LEU A 67 -5.69 5.97 -0.90
C LEU A 67 -4.18 5.84 -1.01
N LEU A 68 -3.65 5.32 -2.11
CA LEU A 68 -2.20 5.20 -2.32
C LEU A 68 -1.53 6.59 -2.43
N ILE A 69 -2.15 7.50 -3.18
CA ILE A 69 -1.64 8.85 -3.39
C ILE A 69 -1.74 9.65 -2.08
N THR A 70 -2.93 9.73 -1.48
CA THR A 70 -3.16 10.51 -0.26
C THR A 70 -2.45 9.88 0.92
N GLY A 71 -2.48 8.56 1.07
CA GLY A 71 -1.77 7.84 2.13
C GLY A 71 -0.26 8.03 2.04
N GLY A 72 0.31 7.98 0.83
CA GLY A 72 1.72 8.30 0.59
C GLY A 72 2.08 9.72 1.03
N LEU A 73 1.31 10.72 0.59
CA LEU A 73 1.49 12.12 0.99
C LEU A 73 1.31 12.34 2.50
N THR A 74 0.31 11.70 3.11
CA THR A 74 0.06 11.76 4.56
C THR A 74 1.23 11.19 5.33
N LEU A 75 1.81 10.06 4.89
CA LEU A 75 2.99 9.48 5.54
C LEU A 75 4.21 10.40 5.44
N VAL A 76 4.44 11.03 4.29
CA VAL A 76 5.51 12.03 4.14
C VAL A 76 5.27 13.21 5.07
N TYR A 77 4.05 13.75 5.10
CA TYR A 77 3.68 14.86 5.98
C TYR A 77 3.86 14.51 7.46
N CYS A 78 3.33 13.37 7.91
CA CYS A 78 3.48 12.89 9.27
C CYS A 78 4.95 12.63 9.62
N ALA A 79 5.75 12.08 8.70
CA ALA A 79 7.16 11.85 8.98
C ALA A 79 7.94 13.17 9.14
N ILE A 80 7.59 14.20 8.36
CA ILE A 80 8.16 15.53 8.54
C ILE A 80 7.70 16.12 9.87
N TRP A 81 6.43 15.99 10.24
CA TRP A 81 5.90 16.67 11.42
C TRP A 81 6.24 15.97 12.75
N VAL A 82 6.06 14.65 12.83
CA VAL A 82 6.19 13.84 14.06
C VAL A 82 7.65 13.64 14.47
N PHE A 83 8.58 13.53 13.51
CA PHE A 83 10.00 13.30 13.81
C PHE A 83 10.86 14.57 13.82
N SER A 84 10.24 15.75 13.73
CA SER A 84 10.93 17.05 13.80
C SER A 84 10.97 17.66 15.21
N PHE A 85 10.43 16.96 16.22
CA PHE A 85 10.55 17.27 17.66
C PHE A 85 11.47 16.26 18.34
#